data_AF-E6WEI7-F1
#
_entry.id   AF-E6WEI7-F1
#
_cell.length_a   1.000
_cell.length_b   1.000
_cell.length_c   1.000
_cell.angle_alpha   90.00
_cell.angle_beta   90.00
_cell.angle_gamma   90.00
#
_symmetry.space_group_name_H-M   'P 1'
#
loop_
_entity.id
_entity.type
_entity.pdbx_description
1 polymer ?
#
loop_
_entity_poly.entity_id
_entity_poly.type
_entity_poly.pdbx_seq_one_letter_code
_entity_poly.pdbx_strand_id
1 'polypeptide(L)'
;MTRTIKALCLVPSALLLCSLFSQAVQSAPLPLVWGIKDQRLTVTNTGMEPIQLDKDIKLLPDDSPVMLNETTVLPGQTVIVYGACPHHLPLQKEVVFTPVTADGQPQDAQTLPLNH
;
A
#
# COMPACT_ATOMS: atom_id res chain seq x y z
N MET A 1 2.78 -66.09 34.49
CA MET A 1 2.94 -64.86 35.29
C MET A 1 3.80 -63.89 34.52
N THR A 2 3.17 -62.78 34.12
CA THR A 2 3.70 -61.43 33.85
C THR A 2 5.14 -61.26 33.36
N ARG A 3 5.31 -60.77 32.12
CA ARG A 3 5.95 -59.45 31.85
C ARG A 3 5.82 -59.00 30.39
N THR A 4 4.99 -57.98 30.26
CA THR A 4 4.92 -56.88 29.29
C THR A 4 6.14 -56.66 28.40
N ILE A 5 5.93 -56.62 27.08
CA ILE A 5 6.80 -55.92 26.13
C ILE A 5 5.99 -54.79 25.50
N LYS A 6 6.23 -53.56 25.96
CA LYS A 6 5.95 -52.33 25.24
C LYS A 6 7.30 -51.80 24.74
N ALA A 7 7.46 -51.72 23.43
CA ALA A 7 8.34 -50.75 22.81
C ALA A 7 7.69 -50.33 21.49
N LEU A 8 7.06 -49.16 21.57
CA LEU A 8 6.46 -48.44 20.46
C LEU A 8 7.56 -47.66 19.72
N CYS A 9 7.29 -47.42 18.43
CA CYS A 9 7.85 -46.39 17.57
C CYS A 9 9.26 -46.60 16.99
N LEU A 10 9.30 -46.78 15.66
CA LEU A 10 9.77 -45.73 14.75
C LEU A 10 9.23 -46.01 13.34
N VAL A 11 8.37 -45.14 12.81
CA VAL A 11 8.00 -45.13 11.39
C VAL A 11 8.81 -44.01 10.74
N PRO A 12 9.72 -44.28 9.80
CA PRO A 12 10.38 -43.25 9.03
C PRO A 12 9.61 -43.07 7.73
N SER A 13 8.73 -42.07 7.63
CA SER A 13 8.06 -41.77 6.36
C SER A 13 7.86 -40.27 6.15
N ALA A 14 8.76 -39.75 5.32
CA ALA A 14 8.52 -38.75 4.28
C ALA A 14 7.72 -37.49 4.67
N LEU A 15 8.49 -36.43 4.90
CA LEU A 15 8.21 -35.06 4.47
C LEU A 15 7.41 -35.05 3.15
N LEU A 16 6.19 -34.52 3.13
CA LEU A 16 5.61 -33.99 1.90
C LEU A 16 4.43 -33.03 2.17
N LEU A 17 4.67 -31.76 1.80
CA LEU A 17 3.73 -30.79 1.22
C LEU A 17 2.54 -30.32 2.07
N CYS A 18 2.65 -29.08 2.56
CA CYS A 18 1.85 -27.96 2.04
C CYS A 18 2.37 -26.65 2.66
N SER A 19 3.56 -26.22 2.26
CA SER A 19 3.93 -24.80 2.40
C SER A 19 3.13 -24.03 1.35
N LEU A 20 1.87 -23.74 1.67
CA LEU A 20 1.07 -22.72 0.98
C LEU A 20 1.75 -21.38 1.29
N PHE A 21 2.78 -21.04 0.52
CA PHE A 21 3.26 -19.68 0.47
C PHE A 21 2.15 -18.85 -0.16
N SER A 22 1.35 -18.18 0.66
CA SER A 22 0.53 -17.05 0.23
C SER A 22 1.48 -16.03 -0.36
N GLN A 23 1.66 -16.05 -1.68
CA GLN A 23 2.34 -14.98 -2.37
C GLN A 23 1.39 -13.77 -2.30
N ALA A 24 1.71 -12.80 -1.45
CA ALA A 24 1.13 -11.48 -1.57
C ALA A 24 1.54 -10.97 -2.95
N VAL A 25 0.58 -10.85 -3.86
CA VAL A 25 0.84 -10.26 -5.17
C VAL A 25 1.00 -8.77 -4.93
N GLN A 26 2.23 -8.34 -4.67
CA GLN A 26 2.53 -6.92 -4.53
C GLN A 26 2.30 -6.28 -5.90
N SER A 27 1.23 -5.49 -6.02
CA SER A 27 0.93 -4.76 -7.25
C SER A 27 2.10 -3.83 -7.59
N ALA A 28 2.41 -3.71 -8.88
CA ALA A 28 3.43 -2.77 -9.31
C ALA A 28 3.05 -1.35 -8.82
N PRO A 29 4.03 -0.55 -8.34
CA PRO A 29 3.74 0.80 -7.91
C PRO A 29 3.16 1.60 -9.07
N LEU A 30 2.06 2.30 -8.81
CA LEU A 30 1.43 3.16 -9.80
C LEU A 30 2.38 4.31 -10.20
N PRO A 31 2.30 4.81 -11.45
CA PRO A 31 3.15 5.91 -11.92
C PRO A 31 2.65 7.26 -11.36
N LEU A 32 2.62 7.37 -10.04
CA LEU A 32 2.25 8.56 -9.28
C LEU A 32 3.50 9.13 -8.61
N VAL A 33 3.65 10.44 -8.72
CA VAL A 33 4.69 11.19 -8.00
C VAL A 33 4.02 12.07 -6.97
N TRP A 34 4.29 11.77 -5.70
CA TRP A 34 3.86 12.57 -4.56
C TRP A 34 4.93 13.60 -4.23
N GLY A 35 4.54 14.85 -4.00
CA GLY A 35 5.49 15.88 -3.64
C GLY A 35 4.89 17.12 -3.00
N ILE A 36 5.75 17.99 -2.50
CA ILE A 36 5.36 19.26 -1.89
C ILE A 36 5.68 20.40 -2.87
N LYS A 37 4.68 21.21 -3.21
CA LYS A 37 4.84 22.42 -4.03
C LYS A 37 4.10 23.57 -3.39
N ASP A 38 4.76 24.72 -3.25
CA ASP A 38 4.17 25.93 -2.63
C ASP A 38 3.51 25.64 -1.27
N GLN A 39 4.18 24.82 -0.45
CA GLN A 39 3.70 24.36 0.88
C GLN A 39 2.40 23.53 0.84
N ARG A 40 2.07 22.93 -0.31
CA ARG A 40 0.91 22.06 -0.48
C ARG A 40 1.35 20.67 -0.90
N LEU A 41 0.66 19.66 -0.39
CA LEU A 41 0.81 18.29 -0.88
C LEU A 41 0.18 18.19 -2.27
N THR A 42 0.90 17.54 -3.17
CA THR A 42 0.48 17.33 -4.56
C THR A 42 0.73 15.89 -4.97
N VAL A 43 -0.10 15.42 -5.90
CA VAL A 43 0.09 14.14 -6.59
C VAL A 43 0.05 14.39 -8.09
N THR A 44 1.01 13.85 -8.83
CA THR A 44 1.06 13.94 -10.29
C THR A 44 1.03 12.54 -10.90
N ASN A 45 0.13 12.32 -11.86
CA ASN A 45 0.14 11.10 -12.65
C ASN A 45 1.13 11.23 -13.82
N THR A 46 2.23 10.49 -13.75
CA THR A 46 3.27 10.44 -14.80
C THR A 46 3.05 9.28 -15.79
N GLY A 47 1.97 8.52 -15.63
CA GLY A 47 1.56 7.46 -16.53
C GLY A 47 0.78 7.96 -17.73
N MET A 48 0.30 7.01 -18.54
CA MET A 48 -0.51 7.29 -19.75
C MET A 48 -2.01 7.09 -19.56
N GLU A 49 -2.42 6.46 -18.44
CA GLU A 49 -3.82 6.13 -18.17
C GLU A 49 -4.34 6.91 -16.96
N PRO A 50 -5.65 7.25 -16.91
CA PRO A 50 -6.27 7.79 -15.70
C PRO A 50 -6.13 6.84 -14.51
N ILE A 51 -5.84 7.40 -13.32
CA ILE A 51 -5.74 6.62 -12.09
C ILE A 51 -6.85 7.08 -11.15
N GLN A 52 -7.72 6.15 -10.76
CA GLN A 52 -8.70 6.37 -9.69
C GLN A 52 -8.11 5.99 -8.34
N LEU A 53 -8.34 6.85 -7.35
CA LEU A 53 -7.85 6.76 -5.99
C LEU A 53 -9.01 6.90 -5.02
N ASP A 54 -8.90 6.26 -3.86
CA ASP A 54 -9.72 6.59 -2.71
C ASP A 54 -9.46 8.05 -2.30
N LYS A 55 -10.46 8.68 -1.71
CA LYS A 55 -10.37 10.07 -1.26
C LYS A 55 -9.42 10.21 -0.07
N ASP A 56 -9.35 9.20 0.79
CA ASP A 56 -8.61 9.24 2.04
C ASP A 56 -7.16 8.83 1.82
N ILE A 57 -6.26 9.69 2.28
CA ILE A 57 -4.81 9.55 2.14
C ILE A 57 -4.19 9.71 3.51
N LYS A 58 -3.10 8.98 3.78
CA LYS A 58 -2.38 9.07 5.04
C LYS A 58 -0.92 9.43 4.80
N LEU A 59 -0.42 10.39 5.57
CA LEU A 59 0.99 10.76 5.58
C LEU A 59 1.72 10.00 6.69
N LEU A 60 2.97 9.62 6.44
CA LEU A 60 3.85 8.99 7.41
C LEU A 60 5.08 9.88 7.65
N PRO A 61 5.63 9.91 8.88
CA PRO A 61 5.41 8.94 9.96
C PRO A 61 4.32 9.30 10.97
N ASP A 62 3.67 10.47 10.89
CA ASP A 62 2.75 10.92 11.95
C ASP A 62 1.29 10.45 11.79
N ASP A 63 1.03 9.60 10.80
CA ASP A 63 -0.29 9.07 10.46
C ASP A 63 -1.33 10.18 10.16
N SER A 64 -0.89 11.37 9.72
CA SER A 64 -1.80 12.48 9.43
C SER A 64 -2.79 12.14 8.31
N PRO A 65 -4.11 12.24 8.54
CA PRO A 65 -5.11 12.07 7.50
C PRO A 65 -5.20 13.32 6.63
N VAL A 66 -5.22 13.13 5.32
CA VAL A 66 -5.39 14.18 4.30
C VAL A 66 -6.34 13.67 3.21
N MET A 67 -6.88 14.57 2.39
CA MET A 67 -7.94 14.23 1.44
C MET A 67 -7.65 14.74 0.04
N LEU A 68 -7.96 13.93 -0.96
CA LEU A 68 -8.02 14.37 -2.35
C LEU A 68 -9.28 15.22 -2.59
N ASN A 69 -9.14 16.27 -3.38
CA ASN A 69 -10.29 17.00 -3.92
C ASN A 69 -10.90 16.29 -5.13
N GLU A 70 -10.04 15.65 -5.93
CA GLU A 70 -10.41 14.88 -7.11
C GLU A 70 -9.82 13.47 -6.97
N THR A 71 -10.67 12.45 -7.07
CA THR A 71 -10.28 11.04 -6.93
C THR A 71 -9.78 10.42 -8.24
N THR A 72 -9.91 11.12 -9.37
CA THR A 72 -9.33 10.69 -10.65
C THR A 72 -8.21 11.63 -11.01
N VAL A 73 -6.99 11.11 -11.16
CA VAL A 73 -5.82 11.86 -11.61
C VAL A 73 -5.53 11.49 -13.06
N LEU A 74 -5.76 12.42 -13.99
CA LEU A 74 -5.55 12.22 -15.42
C LEU A 74 -4.04 12.20 -15.78
N PRO A 75 -3.65 11.61 -16.92
CA PRO A 75 -2.27 11.64 -17.40
C PRO A 75 -1.70 13.06 -17.45
N GLY A 76 -0.54 13.27 -16.81
CA GLY A 76 0.13 14.57 -16.73
C GLY A 76 -0.53 15.59 -15.78
N GLN A 77 -1.67 15.25 -15.17
CA GLN A 77 -2.35 16.14 -14.22
C GLN A 77 -1.64 16.12 -12.87
N THR A 78 -1.49 17.31 -12.28
CA THR A 78 -1.13 17.49 -10.87
C THR A 78 -2.36 17.93 -10.09
N VAL A 79 -2.70 17.19 -9.04
CA VAL A 79 -3.83 17.47 -8.15
C VAL A 79 -3.31 17.89 -6.79
N ILE A 80 -4.01 18.85 -6.16
CA ILE A 80 -3.72 19.29 -4.79
C ILE A 80 -4.44 18.38 -3.80
N VAL A 81 -3.72 17.96 -2.77
CA VAL A 81 -4.25 17.19 -1.63
C VAL A 81 -4.39 18.14 -0.44
N TYR A 82 -5.55 18.11 0.20
CA TYR A 82 -5.96 19.07 1.23
C TYR A 82 -5.91 18.46 2.62
N GLY A 83 -5.87 19.33 3.64
CA GLY A 83 -5.86 18.92 5.05
C GLY A 83 -4.46 18.77 5.65
N ALA A 84 -3.40 18.75 4.83
CA ALA A 84 -2.04 18.77 5.33
C ALA A 84 -1.70 20.10 6.01
N CYS A 85 -1.17 20.05 7.23
CA CYS A 85 -0.60 21.23 7.90
C CYS A 85 0.74 21.57 7.25
N PRO A 86 0.94 22.80 6.70
CA PRO A 86 2.19 23.18 6.04
C PRO A 86 3.45 22.99 6.88
N HIS A 87 3.35 23.21 8.20
CA HIS A 87 4.47 23.04 9.13
C HIS A 87 4.85 21.57 9.35
N HIS A 88 3.93 20.63 9.08
CA HIS A 88 4.15 19.20 9.28
C HIS A 88 4.62 18.51 8.00
N LEU A 89 4.32 19.07 6.81
CA LEU A 89 4.68 18.48 5.52
C LEU A 89 6.18 18.15 5.38
N PRO A 90 7.13 19.03 5.76
CA PRO A 90 8.57 18.72 5.67
C PRO A 90 9.03 17.53 6.52
N LEU A 91 8.24 17.16 7.54
CA LEU A 91 8.55 16.06 8.45
C LEU A 91 8.08 14.70 7.88
N GLN A 92 7.15 14.72 6.94
CA GLN A 92 6.62 13.50 6.33
C GLN A 92 7.62 12.90 5.34
N LYS A 93 7.53 11.59 5.11
CA LYS A 93 8.45 10.81 4.28
C LYS A 93 7.75 9.97 3.24
N GLU A 94 6.53 9.53 3.53
CA GLU A 94 5.79 8.64 2.67
C GLU A 94 4.30 9.02 2.66
N VAL A 95 3.62 8.54 1.63
CA VAL A 95 2.18 8.65 1.46
C VAL A 95 1.61 7.25 1.30
N VAL A 96 0.56 6.95 2.06
CA VAL A 96 -0.25 5.74 1.92
C VAL A 96 -1.56 6.11 1.27
N PHE A 97 -1.92 5.41 0.21
CA PHE A 97 -3.14 5.65 -0.56
C PHE A 97 -3.71 4.35 -1.13
N THR A 98 -5.00 4.36 -1.46
CA THR A 98 -5.70 3.19 -1.98
C THR A 98 -6.11 3.44 -3.43
N PRO A 99 -5.62 2.66 -4.41
CA PRO A 99 -6.14 2.71 -5.77
C PRO A 99 -7.56 2.16 -5.84
N VAL A 100 -8.33 2.62 -6.81
CA VAL A 100 -9.70 2.19 -7.05
C VAL A 100 -9.83 1.78 -8.51
N THR A 101 -10.49 0.65 -8.77
CA THR A 101 -10.78 0.18 -10.12
C THR A 101 -11.81 1.07 -10.81
N ALA A 102 -11.95 0.96 -12.13
CA ALA A 102 -12.93 1.74 -12.89
C ALA A 102 -14.39 1.54 -12.44
N ASP A 103 -14.72 0.40 -11.83
CA ASP A 103 -16.02 0.07 -11.24
C ASP A 103 -16.14 0.45 -9.75
N GLY A 104 -15.15 1.16 -9.19
CA GLY A 104 -15.21 1.70 -7.83
C GLY A 104 -14.76 0.73 -6.73
N GLN A 105 -14.14 -0.41 -7.05
CA GLN A 105 -13.64 -1.35 -6.05
C GLN A 105 -12.24 -0.95 -5.56
N PRO A 106 -12.01 -0.88 -4.23
CA PRO A 106 -10.69 -0.58 -3.69
C PRO A 106 -9.71 -1.72 -3.96
N GLN A 107 -8.46 -1.36 -4.25
CA GLN A 107 -7.33 -2.28 -4.36
C GLN A 107 -6.48 -2.25 -3.08
N ASP A 108 -5.40 -3.04 -3.05
CA ASP A 108 -4.46 -2.98 -1.93
C ASP A 108 -3.80 -1.60 -1.81
N ALA A 109 -3.71 -1.11 -0.58
CA ALA A 109 -3.06 0.16 -0.29
C ALA A 109 -1.59 0.13 -0.74
N GLN A 110 -1.16 1.23 -1.35
CA GLN A 110 0.23 1.44 -1.76
C GLN A 110 0.88 2.51 -0.89
N THR A 111 2.17 2.33 -0.64
CA THR A 111 3.03 3.32 0.02
C THR A 111 4.05 3.81 -0.99
N LEU A 112 4.13 5.12 -1.18
CA LEU A 112 5.14 5.75 -2.03
C LEU A 112 5.90 6.83 -1.26
N PRO A 113 7.17 7.10 -1.61
CA PRO A 113 7.93 8.18 -1.02
C PRO A 113 7.30 9.54 -1.35
N LEU A 114 7.39 10.47 -0.40
CA LEU A 114 7.03 11.87 -0.58
C LEU A 114 8.27 12.67 -0.97
N ASN A 115 8.22 13.33 -2.13
CA ASN A 115 9.32 14.17 -2.61
C ASN A 115 9.24 15.58 -2.01
N HIS A 116 10.36 16.06 -1.48
CA HIS A 116 10.52 17.39 -0.88
C HIS A 116 11.25 18.35 -1.80
#